data_AF-A0A8X6R311-F1
#
_entry.id   AF-A0A8X6R311-F1
#
_cell.length_a   1.000
_cell.length_b   1.000
_cell.length_c   1.000
_cell.angle_alpha   90.00
_cell.angle_beta   90.00
_cell.angle_gamma   90.00
#
_symmetry.space_group_name_H-M   'P 1'
#
loop_
_entity.id
_entity.type
_entity.pdbx_description
1 polymer ?
#
loop_
_entity_poly.entity_id
_entity_poly.type
_entity_poly.pdbx_seq_one_letter_code
_entity_poly.pdbx_strand_id
1 'polypeptide(L)'
;MGPCETDSSKDLESKAVDYFSRNIKTDEDGRYEVKLPWMRSPDELPTNRDIAGKRLVSTSMKFLLIALHRFIEDSTKLIAQAKFDLRGWEFTGEAISLKDPKPTPVLGLLWYKS
;
A
#
# COMPACT_ATOMS: atom_id res chain seq x y z
N MET A 1 13.78 4.06 50.48
CA MET A 1 12.31 3.95 50.48
C MET A 1 11.76 5.30 50.03
N GLY A 2 11.18 5.38 48.84
CA GLY A 2 10.51 6.60 48.36
C GLY A 2 9.06 6.65 48.86
N PRO A 3 8.50 7.83 49.14
CA PRO A 3 7.10 7.97 49.53
C PRO A 3 6.26 7.98 48.25
N CYS A 4 5.82 6.80 47.82
CA CYS A 4 4.81 6.67 46.78
C CYS A 4 3.64 5.91 47.39
N GLU A 5 2.42 6.28 47.00
CA GLU A 5 1.17 5.55 47.24
C GLU A 5 0.46 5.84 48.57
N THR A 6 -0.18 7.01 48.72
CA THR A 6 -1.40 7.09 49.56
C THR A 6 -2.42 8.20 49.20
N ASP A 7 -2.11 9.15 48.31
CA ASP A 7 -3.06 10.23 47.96
C ASP A 7 -3.79 10.11 46.61
N SER A 8 -3.59 9.05 45.83
CA SER A 8 -3.94 9.10 44.40
C SER A 8 -5.31 8.52 44.00
N SER A 9 -5.89 7.56 44.73
CA SER A 9 -7.09 6.83 44.25
C SER A 9 -8.37 7.66 44.30
N LYS A 10 -8.64 8.32 45.44
CA LYS A 10 -9.90 9.06 45.66
C LYS A 10 -10.01 10.31 44.77
N ASP A 11 -8.88 10.97 44.52
CA ASP A 11 -8.82 12.14 43.64
C ASP A 11 -9.04 11.75 42.17
N LEU A 12 -8.50 10.60 41.74
CA LEU A 12 -8.76 10.03 40.42
C LEU A 12 -10.21 9.63 40.24
N GLU A 13 -10.82 8.98 41.24
CA GLU A 13 -12.24 8.62 41.23
C GLU A 13 -13.12 9.86 41.15
N SER A 14 -12.82 10.89 41.95
CA SER A 14 -13.52 12.18 41.92
C SER A 14 -13.46 12.83 40.54
N LYS A 15 -12.26 12.88 39.93
CA LYS A 15 -12.07 13.41 38.58
C LYS A 15 -12.82 12.60 37.52
N ALA A 16 -12.88 11.28 37.67
CA ALA A 16 -13.63 10.40 36.75
C ALA A 16 -15.14 10.64 36.87
N VAL A 17 -15.66 10.78 38.08
CA VAL A 17 -17.08 11.07 38.35
C VAL A 17 -17.49 12.45 37.84
N ASP A 18 -16.66 13.46 38.11
CA ASP A 18 -16.88 14.83 37.61
C ASP A 18 -16.90 14.87 36.08
N TYR A 19 -15.94 14.20 35.45
CA TYR A 19 -15.87 14.11 34.00
C TYR A 19 -17.09 13.38 33.42
N PHE A 20 -17.47 12.24 34.01
CA PHE A 20 -18.64 11.47 33.60
C PHE A 20 -19.92 12.30 33.66
N SER A 21 -20.13 12.99 34.78
CA SER A 21 -21.32 13.83 35.01
C SER A 21 -21.42 14.98 34.02
N ARG A 22 -20.29 15.53 33.57
CA ARG A 22 -20.24 16.61 32.59
C ARG A 22 -20.47 16.15 31.15
N ASN A 23 -20.14 14.89 30.84
CA ASN A 23 -20.13 14.38 29.46
C ASN A 23 -21.31 13.45 29.14
N ILE A 24 -22.16 13.13 30.11
CA ILE A 24 -23.36 12.35 29.90
C ILE A 24 -24.44 13.16 29.17
N LYS A 25 -25.00 12.58 28.12
CA LYS A 25 -26.12 13.10 27.35
C LYS A 25 -27.15 12.00 27.13
N THR A 26 -28.39 12.37 26.87
CA THR A 26 -29.44 11.41 26.51
C THR A 26 -29.77 11.58 25.03
N ASP A 27 -29.72 10.48 24.29
CA ASP A 27 -30.10 10.43 22.87
C ASP A 27 -31.62 10.45 22.68
N GLU A 28 -32.09 10.61 21.44
CA GLU A 28 -33.51 10.66 21.05
C GLU A 28 -34.29 9.40 21.49
N ASP A 29 -33.61 8.25 21.57
CA ASP A 29 -34.15 6.98 22.07
C ASP A 29 -34.14 6.84 23.60
N GLY A 30 -33.75 7.88 24.35
CA GLY A 30 -33.68 7.86 25.81
C GLY A 30 -32.46 7.14 26.39
N ARG A 31 -31.43 6.85 25.58
CA ARG A 31 -30.21 6.17 26.01
C ARG A 31 -29.13 7.15 26.46
N TYR A 32 -28.39 6.81 27.52
CA TYR A 32 -27.29 7.64 28.00
C TYR A 32 -26.01 7.39 27.18
N GLU A 33 -25.45 8.47 26.63
CA GLU A 33 -24.16 8.48 25.95
C GLU A 33 -23.15 9.31 26.72
N VAL A 34 -21.93 8.78 26.90
CA VAL A 34 -20.83 9.49 27.57
C VAL A 34 -19.59 9.47 26.67
N LYS A 35 -19.02 10.64 26.41
CA LYS A 35 -17.78 10.75 25.63
C LYS A 35 -16.59 10.29 26.46
N LEU A 36 -15.93 9.21 26.07
CA LEU A 36 -14.73 8.73 26.75
C LEU A 36 -13.51 9.62 26.45
N PRO A 37 -12.70 9.99 27.46
CA PRO A 37 -11.63 10.98 27.30
C PRO A 37 -10.44 10.49 26.47
N TRP A 38 -10.21 9.18 26.36
CA TRP A 38 -9.09 8.62 25.58
C TRP A 38 -9.44 8.37 24.11
N MET A 39 -10.69 8.58 23.71
CA MET A 39 -11.06 8.51 22.31
C MET A 39 -10.72 9.86 21.69
N ARG A 40 -9.50 9.99 21.14
CA ARG A 40 -9.25 10.98 20.09
C ARG A 40 -10.38 10.84 19.08
N SER A 41 -10.89 11.98 18.60
CA SER A 41 -12.03 12.10 17.70
C SER A 41 -12.15 10.95 16.68
N PRO A 42 -13.37 10.59 16.24
CA PRO A 42 -13.59 9.52 15.24
C PRO A 42 -12.84 9.68 13.91
N ASP A 43 -12.15 10.80 13.70
CA ASP A 43 -11.71 11.28 12.39
C ASP A 43 -10.31 10.85 11.95
N GLU A 44 -9.54 10.09 12.74
CA GLU A 44 -8.16 9.74 12.32
C GLU A 44 -7.80 8.27 12.57
N LEU A 45 -8.71 7.34 12.30
CA LEU A 45 -8.25 5.97 12.04
C LEU A 45 -7.47 5.97 10.72
N PRO A 46 -6.16 5.64 10.73
CA PRO A 46 -5.38 5.60 9.51
C PRO A 46 -6.02 4.61 8.55
N THR A 47 -6.53 5.12 7.43
CA THR A 47 -7.28 4.30 6.49
C THR A 47 -6.30 3.36 5.80
N ASN A 48 -6.44 2.04 6.02
CA ASN A 48 -5.60 1.02 5.37
C ASN A 48 -5.69 1.05 3.83
N ARG A 49 -6.61 1.83 3.25
CA ARG A 49 -6.81 1.98 1.81
C ARG A 49 -5.51 2.31 1.06
N ASP A 50 -4.76 3.31 1.51
CA ASP A 50 -3.55 3.74 0.79
C ASP A 50 -2.42 2.72 0.93
N ILE A 51 -2.27 2.13 2.12
CA ILE A 51 -1.29 1.09 2.40
C ILE A 51 -1.62 -0.17 1.59
N ALA A 52 -2.89 -0.57 1.56
CA ALA A 52 -3.38 -1.70 0.77
C ALA A 52 -3.19 -1.46 -0.72
N GLY A 53 -3.45 -0.24 -1.23
CA GLY A 53 -3.20 0.12 -2.62
C GLY A 53 -1.72 0.00 -3.00
N LYS A 54 -0.81 0.54 -2.17
CA LYS A 54 0.63 0.40 -2.36
C LYS A 54 1.07 -1.07 -2.34
N ARG A 55 0.53 -1.86 -1.42
CA ARG A 55 0.80 -3.30 -1.33
C ARG A 55 0.33 -4.04 -2.57
N LEU A 56 -0.87 -3.74 -3.07
CA LEU A 56 -1.43 -4.34 -4.27
C LEU A 56 -0.53 -4.09 -5.47
N VAL A 57 -0.21 -2.83 -5.76
CA VAL A 57 0.67 -2.48 -6.89
C VAL A 57 2.04 -3.15 -6.76
N SER A 58 2.67 -3.09 -5.58
CA SER A 58 3.98 -3.71 -5.35
C SER A 58 3.93 -5.22 -5.58
N THR A 59 2.89 -5.88 -5.09
CA THR A 59 2.71 -7.32 -5.21
C THR A 59 2.46 -7.72 -6.66
N SER A 60 1.59 -6.99 -7.38
CA SER A 60 1.33 -7.20 -8.80
C SER A 60 2.60 -7.00 -9.65
N MET A 61 3.41 -5.97 -9.38
CA MET A 61 4.68 -5.76 -10.09
C MET A 61 5.66 -6.90 -9.85
N LYS A 62 5.79 -7.39 -8.60
CA LYS A 62 6.65 -8.54 -8.29
C LYS A 62 6.22 -9.79 -9.05
N PHE A 63 4.91 -10.08 -9.10
CA PHE A 63 4.40 -11.23 -9.83
C PHE A 63 4.65 -11.12 -11.34
N LEU A 64 4.47 -9.93 -11.93
CA LEU A 64 4.76 -9.69 -13.35
C LEU A 64 6.26 -9.86 -13.66
N LEU A 65 7.15 -9.36 -12.80
CA LEU A 65 8.60 -9.52 -12.96
C LEU A 65 9.01 -11.00 -12.93
N ILE A 66 8.51 -11.77 -11.96
CA ILE A 66 8.80 -13.21 -11.85
C ILE A 66 8.29 -13.96 -13.09
N ALA A 67 7.06 -13.70 -13.51
CA ALA A 67 6.48 -14.34 -14.68
C ALA A 67 7.26 -14.00 -15.97
N LEU A 68 7.67 -12.75 -16.13
CA LEU A 68 8.47 -12.29 -17.26
C LEU A 68 9.84 -12.97 -17.30
N HIS A 69 10.53 -13.02 -16.15
CA HIS A 69 11.81 -13.70 -16.03
C HIS A 69 11.70 -15.18 -16.40
N ARG A 70 10.68 -15.87 -15.86
CA ARG A 70 10.44 -17.29 -16.18
C ARG A 70 10.19 -17.49 -17.67
N PHE A 71 9.36 -16.65 -18.28
CA PHE A 71 9.05 -16.73 -19.69
C PHE A 71 10.30 -16.55 -20.58
N ILE A 72 11.14 -15.56 -20.26
CA ILE A 72 12.40 -15.31 -20.96
C ILE A 72 13.31 -16.54 -20.84
N GLU A 73 13.48 -17.08 -19.64
CA GLU A 73 14.33 -18.27 -19.42
C GLU A 73 13.82 -19.51 -20.17
N ASP A 74 12.53 -19.80 -20.09
CA ASP A 74 11.95 -20.99 -20.73
C ASP A 74 12.03 -20.88 -22.26
N SER A 75 11.71 -19.71 -22.80
CA SER A 75 11.75 -19.47 -24.23
C SER A 75 13.17 -19.46 -24.78
N THR A 76 14.14 -18.88 -24.07
CA THR A 76 15.56 -18.93 -24.49
C THR A 76 16.08 -20.35 -24.56
N LYS A 77 15.74 -21.19 -23.56
CA LYS A 77 16.09 -22.62 -23.58
C LYS A 77 15.48 -23.33 -24.78
N LEU A 78 14.19 -23.10 -25.05
CA LEU A 78 13.48 -23.73 -26.17
C LEU A 78 14.08 -23.34 -27.53
N ILE A 79 14.37 -22.07 -27.72
CA ILE A 79 14.95 -21.55 -28.97
C ILE A 79 16.40 -22.03 -29.15
N ALA A 80 17.19 -22.07 -28.07
CA ALA A 80 18.55 -22.62 -28.09
C ALA A 80 18.57 -24.11 -28.42
N GLN A 81 17.63 -24.89 -27.88
CA GLN A 81 17.45 -26.32 -28.24
C GLN A 81 17.18 -26.50 -29.73
N ALA A 82 16.41 -25.60 -30.32
CA ALA A 82 16.11 -25.59 -31.74
C ALA A 82 17.25 -25.00 -32.62
N LYS A 83 18.42 -24.68 -32.04
CA LYS A 83 19.61 -24.13 -32.71
C LYS A 83 19.35 -22.80 -33.44
N PHE A 84 18.40 -22.01 -32.95
CA PHE A 84 18.17 -20.65 -33.44
C PHE A 84 19.00 -19.65 -32.61
N ASP A 85 19.59 -18.66 -33.29
CA ASP A 85 20.31 -17.55 -32.63
C ASP A 85 19.34 -16.49 -32.11
N LEU A 86 19.31 -16.31 -30.79
CA LEU A 86 18.59 -15.21 -30.14
C LEU A 86 19.43 -13.94 -30.13
N ARG A 87 18.95 -12.90 -30.81
CA ARG A 87 19.57 -11.56 -30.79
C ARG A 87 19.26 -10.74 -29.53
N GLY A 88 18.25 -11.14 -28.76
CA GLY A 88 17.84 -10.47 -27.53
C GLY A 88 16.32 -10.51 -27.31
N TRP A 89 15.88 -10.00 -26.15
CA TRP A 89 14.47 -9.82 -25.81
C TRP A 89 14.13 -8.33 -25.83
N GLU A 90 13.00 -7.98 -26.45
CA GLU A 90 12.44 -6.63 -26.37
C GLU A 90 11.03 -6.71 -25.78
N PHE A 91 10.73 -5.82 -24.83
CA PHE A 91 9.40 -5.68 -24.26
C PHE A 91 8.66 -4.54 -24.97
N THR A 92 7.51 -4.84 -25.59
CA THR A 92 6.69 -3.88 -26.36
C THR A 92 5.47 -3.37 -25.59
N GLY A 93 5.41 -3.54 -24.26
CA GLY A 93 4.29 -3.03 -23.48
C GLY A 93 4.27 -1.50 -23.36
N GLU A 94 3.08 -0.92 -23.24
CA GLU A 94 2.78 0.53 -23.24
C GLU A 94 3.42 1.38 -22.12
N ALA A 95 4.30 0.83 -21.29
CA ALA A 95 4.95 1.58 -20.21
C ALA A 95 6.37 2.00 -20.62
N ILE A 96 6.43 3.15 -21.29
CA ILE A 96 7.48 4.19 -21.32
C ILE A 96 7.57 4.69 -22.76
N SER A 97 6.76 5.71 -23.05
CA SER A 97 6.95 6.63 -24.18
C SER A 97 8.35 7.24 -24.08
N LEU A 98 9.34 6.57 -24.67
CA LEU A 98 10.59 7.22 -25.07
C LEU A 98 10.18 8.26 -26.11
N LYS A 99 10.26 9.53 -25.72
CA LYS A 99 9.79 10.69 -26.50
C LYS A 99 10.44 10.86 -27.88
N ASP A 100 11.38 9.99 -28.26
CA ASP A 100 12.03 9.97 -29.56
C ASP A 100 12.28 8.50 -30.00
N PRO A 101 11.48 7.94 -30.92
CA PRO A 101 11.74 6.61 -31.45
C PRO A 101 13.00 6.66 -32.34
N LYS A 102 14.12 6.09 -31.86
CA LYS A 102 15.30 5.87 -32.69
C LYS A 102 14.96 4.83 -33.77
N PRO A 103 15.14 5.15 -35.08
CA PRO A 103 14.86 4.20 -36.14
C PRO A 103 15.88 3.05 -36.11
N THR A 104 15.40 1.83 -36.32
CA THR A 104 16.26 0.64 -36.41
C THR A 104 16.51 0.31 -37.89
N PRO A 105 17.76 0.20 -38.35
CA PRO A 105 18.04 -0.24 -39.72
C PRO A 105 17.73 -1.73 -39.88
N VAL A 106 16.69 -2.05 -40.63
CA VAL A 106 16.30 -3.42 -40.99
C VAL A 106 16.36 -3.55 -42.50
N LEU A 107 17.19 -4.45 -43.02
CA LEU A 107 17.38 -4.64 -44.48
C LEU A 107 17.79 -3.36 -45.23
N GLY A 108 18.50 -2.44 -44.58
CA GLY A 108 18.89 -1.16 -45.18
C GLY A 108 17.77 -0.09 -45.20
N LEU A 109 16.61 -0.38 -44.61
CA LEU A 109 15.51 0.56 -44.43
C LEU A 109 15.43 1.01 -42.97
N LEU A 110 15.15 2.30 -42.74
CA LEU A 110 14.90 2.84 -41.40
C LEU A 110 13.48 2.50 -40.98
N TRP A 111 13.34 1.65 -39.96
CA TRP A 111 12.05 1.24 -39.40
C TRP A 111 11.73 2.04 -38.14
N TYR A 112 10.55 2.66 -38.12
CA TYR A 112 10.00 3.34 -36.94
C TYR A 112 8.97 2.41 -36.30
N LYS A 113 9.18 2.08 -35.02
CA LYS A 113 8.20 1.29 -34.25
C LYS A 113 6.96 2.15 -34.01
N SER A 114 5.79 1.69 -34.45
CA SER A 114 4.48 2.31 -34.25
C SER A 114 3.96 2.13 -32.83
#